data_AF-A0A9D2A2H7-F1
#
_entry.id   AF-A0A9D2A2H7-F1
#
_cell.length_a   1.000
_cell.length_b   1.000
_cell.length_c   1.000
_cell.angle_alpha   90.00
_cell.angle_beta   90.00
_cell.angle_gamma   90.00
#
_symmetry.space_group_name_H-M   'P 1'
#
loop_
_entity.id
_entity.type
_entity.pdbx_description
1 polymer ?
#
loop_
_entity_poly.entity_id
_entity_poly.type
_entity_poly.pdbx_seq_one_letter_code
_entity_poly.pdbx_strand_id
1 'polypeptide(L)'
;MEMLVTKFSNGRYRNEGELFKEVISAENVKLMGEMIALQALRTVKKFDMKVADKLYIGLIKDLHHMTEMDYTVSDGYDVAQTAICFLYQFVGHSANEIYGKDKQGKEITIKLACYREVDHFIRLLRNKPDRRGTIVESIDFTNYKALPADPVDCFEPEQTDYSKYDTLIEALHLTELELAILNC
;
A
#
# COMPACT_ATOMS: atom_id res chain seq x y z
N MET A 1 17.46 8.34 -4.45
CA MET A 1 16.75 7.09 -4.16
C MET A 1 15.75 6.93 -5.29
N GLU A 2 15.86 5.87 -6.08
CA GLU A 2 15.05 5.67 -7.30
C GLU A 2 13.74 4.97 -6.95
N MET A 3 12.59 5.54 -7.37
CA MET A 3 11.24 5.00 -7.16
C MET A 3 11.16 3.52 -7.57
N LEU A 4 10.52 2.68 -6.75
CA LEU A 4 10.37 1.26 -7.07
C LEU A 4 9.66 1.06 -8.42
N VAL A 5 8.65 1.89 -8.70
CA VAL A 5 7.97 1.92 -10.00
C VAL A 5 8.97 2.13 -11.14
N THR A 6 9.86 3.11 -11.02
CA THR A 6 10.87 3.43 -12.04
C THR A 6 11.84 2.28 -12.22
N LYS A 7 12.32 1.72 -11.12
CA LYS A 7 13.26 0.60 -11.13
C LYS A 7 12.66 -0.64 -11.80
N PHE A 8 11.47 -1.07 -11.37
CA PHE A 8 10.84 -2.30 -11.88
C PHE A 8 10.19 -2.13 -13.25
N SER A 9 9.97 -0.89 -13.69
CA SER A 9 9.53 -0.60 -15.06
C SER A 9 10.67 -0.34 -16.05
N ASN A 10 11.93 -0.50 -15.64
CA ASN A 10 13.12 -0.15 -16.42
C ASN A 10 13.06 1.30 -16.96
N GLY A 11 12.54 2.23 -16.14
CA GLY A 11 12.40 3.64 -16.48
C GLY A 11 11.18 4.01 -17.33
N ARG A 12 10.27 3.08 -17.62
CA ARG A 12 9.04 3.36 -18.40
C ARG A 12 8.10 4.32 -17.67
N TYR A 13 8.02 4.24 -16.34
CA TYR A 13 7.22 5.15 -15.52
C TYR A 13 8.08 5.83 -14.47
N ARG A 14 7.81 7.10 -14.18
CA ARG A 14 8.53 7.88 -13.17
C ARG A 14 7.91 7.76 -11.77
N ASN A 15 6.62 7.47 -11.69
CA ASN A 15 5.84 7.39 -10.46
C ASN A 15 4.62 6.48 -10.63
N GLU A 16 3.93 6.17 -9.52
CA GLU A 16 2.74 5.31 -9.55
C GLU A 16 1.59 5.97 -10.34
N GLY A 17 1.50 7.30 -10.29
CA GLY A 17 0.48 8.06 -11.01
C GLY A 17 0.53 7.88 -12.53
N GLU A 18 1.72 7.83 -13.12
CA GLU A 18 1.93 7.54 -14.55
C GLU A 18 1.53 6.10 -14.89
N LEU A 19 1.87 5.14 -14.03
CA LEU A 19 1.48 3.76 -14.19
C LEU A 19 -0.05 3.61 -14.21
N PHE A 20 -0.78 4.19 -13.25
CA PHE A 20 -2.24 4.08 -13.18
C PHE A 20 -3.03 4.96 -14.16
N LYS A 21 -2.34 5.79 -14.96
CA LYS A 21 -2.96 6.49 -16.10
C LYS A 21 -3.08 5.59 -17.32
N GLU A 22 -2.21 4.60 -17.45
CA GLU A 22 -2.32 3.63 -18.54
C GLU A 22 -3.55 2.72 -18.37
N VAL A 23 -4.04 2.24 -19.50
CA VAL A 23 -5.04 1.17 -19.55
C VAL A 23 -4.39 -0.12 -19.03
N ILE A 24 -5.16 -0.92 -18.29
CA ILE A 24 -4.66 -2.20 -17.78
C ILE A 24 -4.36 -3.12 -18.96
N SER A 25 -3.15 -3.65 -19.01
CA SER A 25 -2.64 -4.54 -20.06
C SER A 25 -1.85 -5.69 -19.45
N ALA A 26 -1.64 -6.76 -20.22
CA ALA A 26 -0.85 -7.90 -19.75
C ALA A 26 0.60 -7.51 -19.36
N GLU A 27 1.13 -6.41 -19.91
CA GLU A 27 2.50 -5.95 -19.64
C GLU A 27 2.60 -5.16 -18.33
N ASN A 28 1.61 -4.32 -18.00
CA ASN A 28 1.67 -3.40 -16.86
C ASN A 28 0.92 -3.91 -15.62
N VAL A 29 -0.02 -4.86 -15.77
CA VAL A 29 -0.87 -5.38 -14.69
C VAL A 29 -0.08 -6.00 -13.55
N LYS A 30 1.05 -6.65 -13.85
CA LYS A 30 1.96 -7.20 -12.83
C LYS A 30 2.48 -6.09 -11.92
N LEU A 31 3.07 -5.06 -12.52
CA LEU A 31 3.63 -3.92 -11.80
C LEU A 31 2.53 -3.12 -11.07
N MET A 32 1.36 -2.94 -11.68
CA MET A 32 0.21 -2.29 -11.04
C MET A 32 -0.20 -3.02 -9.75
N GLY A 33 -0.33 -4.35 -9.79
CA GLY A 33 -0.70 -5.13 -8.62
C GLY A 33 0.38 -5.12 -7.53
N GLU A 34 1.65 -5.16 -7.91
CA GLU A 34 2.78 -5.04 -6.97
C GLU A 34 2.78 -3.69 -6.24
N MET A 35 2.51 -2.57 -6.96
CA MET A 35 2.43 -1.24 -6.35
C MET A 35 1.20 -1.10 -5.42
N ILE A 36 0.04 -1.63 -5.81
CA ILE A 36 -1.15 -1.67 -4.94
C ILE A 36 -0.85 -2.42 -3.64
N ALA A 37 -0.20 -3.59 -3.71
CA ALA A 37 0.11 -4.40 -2.54
C ALA A 37 1.11 -3.70 -1.61
N LEU A 38 2.16 -3.06 -2.15
CA LEU A 38 3.09 -2.26 -1.36
C LEU A 38 2.39 -1.12 -0.63
N GLN A 39 1.51 -0.37 -1.31
CA GLN A 39 0.79 0.74 -0.71
C GLN A 39 -0.21 0.28 0.36
N ALA A 40 -0.93 -0.81 0.10
CA ALA A 40 -1.84 -1.42 1.07
C ALA A 40 -1.09 -1.86 2.34
N LEU A 41 -0.01 -2.64 2.19
CA LEU A 41 0.81 -3.12 3.32
C LEU A 41 1.49 -1.96 4.08
N ARG A 42 1.92 -0.90 3.37
CA ARG A 42 2.47 0.31 4.00
C ARG A 42 1.44 1.03 4.87
N THR A 43 0.17 0.99 4.48
CA THR A 43 -0.92 1.59 5.26
C THR A 43 -1.25 0.73 6.47
N VAL A 44 -1.39 -0.58 6.27
CA VAL A 44 -1.78 -1.52 7.34
C VAL A 44 -0.70 -1.63 8.42
N LYS A 45 0.60 -1.63 8.06
CA LYS A 45 1.69 -1.76 9.04
C LYS A 45 1.74 -0.62 10.07
N LYS A 46 1.17 0.55 9.76
CA LYS A 46 1.04 1.65 10.74
C LYS A 46 0.18 1.25 11.95
N PHE A 47 -0.74 0.29 11.77
CA PHE A 47 -1.71 -0.12 12.78
C PHE A 47 -1.46 -1.54 13.31
N ASP A 48 -0.81 -2.42 12.53
CA ASP A 48 -0.45 -3.79 12.92
C ASP A 48 1.01 -4.10 12.56
N MET A 49 1.89 -4.01 13.55
CA MET A 49 3.35 -4.12 13.35
C MET A 49 3.87 -5.57 13.21
N LYS A 50 3.04 -6.61 13.38
CA LYS A 50 3.58 -7.99 13.39
C LYS A 50 3.41 -8.70 12.06
N VAL A 51 2.16 -8.87 11.62
CA VAL A 51 1.86 -9.62 10.39
C VAL A 51 2.14 -8.76 9.16
N ALA A 52 1.72 -7.49 9.18
CA ALA A 52 1.89 -6.60 8.04
C ALA A 52 3.36 -6.24 7.79
N ASP A 53 4.19 -6.08 8.83
CA ASP A 53 5.63 -5.86 8.65
C ASP A 53 6.32 -7.08 8.02
N LYS A 54 5.97 -8.31 8.46
CA LYS A 54 6.50 -9.54 7.86
C LYS A 54 6.13 -9.65 6.39
N LEU A 55 4.87 -9.40 6.03
CA LEU A 55 4.39 -9.42 4.65
C LEU A 55 5.03 -8.32 3.80
N TYR A 56 5.17 -7.11 4.35
CA TYR A 56 5.81 -5.99 3.67
C TYR A 56 7.29 -6.25 3.37
N ILE A 57 8.04 -6.74 4.36
CA ILE A 57 9.46 -7.09 4.20
C ILE A 57 9.61 -8.25 3.20
N GLY A 58 8.73 -9.27 3.29
CA GLY A 58 8.68 -10.37 2.35
C GLY A 58 8.48 -9.88 0.92
N LEU A 59 7.43 -9.08 0.68
CA LEU A 59 7.13 -8.52 -0.63
C LEU A 59 8.30 -7.70 -1.20
N ILE A 60 8.95 -6.85 -0.40
CA ILE A 60 10.12 -6.10 -0.87
C ILE A 60 11.25 -7.04 -1.31
N LYS A 61 11.54 -8.09 -0.53
CA LYS A 61 12.57 -9.07 -0.91
C LYS A 61 12.17 -9.79 -2.19
N ASP A 62 10.91 -10.20 -2.30
CA ASP A 62 10.38 -10.89 -3.48
C ASP A 62 10.59 -10.05 -4.74
N LEU A 63 10.23 -8.76 -4.70
CA LEU A 63 10.41 -7.85 -5.83
C LEU A 63 11.88 -7.74 -6.28
N HIS A 64 12.83 -7.79 -5.34
CA HIS A 64 14.25 -7.68 -5.65
C HIS A 64 14.88 -8.96 -6.18
N HIS A 65 14.38 -10.12 -5.74
CA HIS A 65 14.98 -11.42 -6.04
C HIS A 65 14.13 -12.27 -7.01
N MET A 66 13.02 -11.73 -7.54
CA MET A 66 12.10 -12.44 -8.43
C MET A 66 12.75 -13.03 -9.69
N THR A 67 13.91 -12.50 -10.12
CA THR A 67 14.66 -12.97 -11.29
C THR A 67 15.66 -14.08 -10.98
N GLU A 68 15.87 -14.43 -9.71
CA GLU A 68 16.81 -15.47 -9.29
C GLU A 68 16.13 -16.85 -9.39
N MET A 69 16.77 -17.82 -10.07
CA MET A 69 16.14 -19.10 -10.42
C MET A 69 15.79 -20.00 -9.22
N ASP A 70 16.42 -19.81 -8.07
CA ASP A 70 16.22 -20.61 -6.85
C ASP A 70 15.55 -19.82 -5.72
N TYR A 71 15.03 -18.62 -6.01
CA TYR A 71 14.40 -17.79 -4.99
C TYR A 71 12.99 -18.27 -4.65
N THR A 72 12.75 -18.55 -3.37
CA THR A 72 11.41 -18.90 -2.87
C THR A 72 10.65 -17.64 -2.52
N VAL A 73 9.56 -17.41 -3.26
CA VAL A 73 8.66 -16.27 -3.08
C VAL A 73 7.90 -16.38 -1.75
N SER A 74 7.79 -15.27 -1.02
CA SER A 74 7.13 -15.19 0.27
C SER A 74 5.61 -15.00 0.18
N ASP A 75 4.90 -15.26 1.29
CA ASP A 75 3.47 -14.95 1.45
C ASP A 75 3.14 -13.45 1.21
N GLY A 76 4.14 -12.57 1.28
CA GLY A 76 4.00 -11.16 0.92
C GLY A 76 3.62 -10.96 -0.55
N TYR A 77 4.14 -11.80 -1.44
CA TYR A 77 3.82 -11.75 -2.87
C TYR A 77 2.42 -12.31 -3.18
N ASP A 78 1.83 -13.16 -2.34
CA ASP A 78 0.44 -13.60 -2.51
C ASP A 78 -0.53 -12.41 -2.45
N VAL A 79 -0.19 -11.38 -1.67
CA VAL A 79 -0.94 -10.11 -1.62
C VAL A 79 -0.86 -9.39 -2.96
N ALA A 80 0.32 -9.35 -3.59
CA ALA A 80 0.50 -8.80 -4.93
C ALA A 80 -0.24 -9.63 -5.98
N GLN A 81 -0.16 -10.96 -5.94
CA GLN A 81 -0.90 -11.84 -6.84
C GLN A 81 -2.41 -11.63 -6.74
N THR A 82 -2.94 -11.44 -5.54
CA THR A 82 -4.36 -11.11 -5.34
C THR A 82 -4.75 -9.85 -6.10
N ALA A 83 -3.93 -8.79 -6.02
CA ALA A 83 -4.15 -7.56 -6.76
C ALA A 83 -4.03 -7.77 -8.28
N ILE A 84 -3.01 -8.51 -8.73
CA ILE A 84 -2.77 -8.81 -10.15
C ILE A 84 -3.96 -9.58 -10.74
N CYS A 85 -4.40 -10.65 -10.09
CA CYS A 85 -5.52 -11.48 -10.55
C CYS A 85 -6.84 -10.70 -10.60
N PHE A 86 -7.05 -9.76 -9.66
CA PHE A 86 -8.22 -8.88 -9.70
C PHE A 86 -8.15 -7.92 -10.90
N LEU A 87 -7.04 -7.20 -11.06
CA LEU A 87 -6.87 -6.24 -12.15
C LEU A 87 -6.87 -6.90 -13.53
N TYR A 88 -6.37 -8.14 -13.64
CA TYR A 88 -6.32 -8.86 -14.91
C TYR A 88 -7.71 -9.10 -15.53
N GLN A 89 -8.77 -9.11 -14.72
CA GLN A 89 -10.16 -9.22 -15.20
C GLN A 89 -10.61 -7.98 -15.98
N PHE A 90 -9.88 -6.86 -15.83
CA PHE A 90 -10.18 -5.56 -16.43
C PHE A 90 -9.14 -5.14 -17.48
N VAL A 91 -8.45 -6.10 -18.10
CA VAL A 91 -7.55 -5.80 -19.22
C VAL A 91 -8.32 -5.09 -20.34
N GLY A 92 -7.80 -3.95 -20.80
CA GLY A 92 -8.47 -3.07 -21.76
C GLY A 92 -9.26 -1.92 -21.13
N HIS A 93 -9.43 -1.90 -19.81
CA HIS A 93 -10.09 -0.82 -19.06
C HIS A 93 -9.09 0.02 -18.26
N SER A 94 -9.43 1.27 -17.98
CA SER A 94 -8.65 2.11 -17.05
C SER A 94 -8.96 1.73 -15.61
N ALA A 95 -7.94 1.71 -14.74
CA ALA A 95 -8.12 1.45 -13.31
C ALA A 95 -9.01 2.49 -12.60
N ASN A 96 -9.22 3.67 -13.21
CA ASN A 96 -10.09 4.72 -12.70
C ASN A 96 -11.55 4.61 -13.18
N GLU A 97 -11.87 3.64 -14.05
CA GLU A 97 -13.26 3.38 -14.44
C GLU A 97 -14.09 2.89 -13.26
N ILE A 98 -15.40 3.12 -13.35
CA ILE A 98 -16.36 2.73 -12.34
C ILE A 98 -16.53 1.21 -12.38
N TYR A 99 -16.18 0.54 -11.28
CA TYR A 99 -16.39 -0.88 -11.09
C TYR A 99 -17.83 -1.19 -10.69
N GLY A 100 -18.43 -0.35 -9.85
CA GLY A 100 -19.79 -0.55 -9.36
C GLY A 100 -20.17 0.44 -8.26
N LYS A 101 -21.24 0.11 -7.53
CA LYS A 101 -21.70 0.89 -6.37
C LYS A 101 -21.47 0.11 -5.08
N ASP A 102 -21.04 0.82 -4.05
CA ASP A 102 -20.91 0.29 -2.71
C ASP A 102 -22.28 0.02 -2.06
N LYS A 103 -22.29 -0.63 -0.90
CA LYS A 103 -23.50 -0.84 -0.08
C LYS A 103 -24.23 0.47 0.28
N GLN A 104 -23.51 1.58 0.28
CA GLN A 104 -24.03 2.94 0.51
C GLN A 104 -24.47 3.66 -0.79
N GLY A 105 -24.39 3.01 -1.95
CA GLY A 105 -24.73 3.59 -3.25
C GLY A 105 -23.63 4.46 -3.88
N LYS A 106 -22.48 4.64 -3.21
CA LYS A 106 -21.34 5.40 -3.73
C LYS A 106 -20.63 4.64 -4.84
N GLU A 107 -20.33 5.31 -5.94
CA GLU A 107 -19.55 4.74 -7.03
C GLU A 107 -18.11 4.49 -6.61
N ILE A 108 -17.60 3.30 -6.93
CA ILE A 108 -16.23 2.86 -6.64
C ILE A 108 -15.49 2.58 -7.93
N THR A 109 -14.23 2.99 -7.98
CA THR A 109 -13.35 2.71 -9.12
C THR A 109 -12.81 1.28 -9.06
N ILE A 110 -12.34 0.74 -10.19
CA ILE A 110 -11.66 -0.56 -10.25
C ILE A 110 -10.45 -0.58 -9.31
N LYS A 111 -9.67 0.51 -9.28
CA LYS A 111 -8.54 0.68 -8.36
C LYS A 111 -8.99 0.56 -6.89
N LEU A 112 -10.05 1.27 -6.49
CA LEU A 112 -10.57 1.20 -5.12
C LEU A 112 -11.13 -0.19 -4.78
N ALA A 113 -11.80 -0.86 -5.73
CA ALA A 113 -12.27 -2.23 -5.56
C ALA A 113 -11.09 -3.19 -5.34
N CYS A 114 -10.01 -3.03 -6.10
CA CYS A 114 -8.78 -3.81 -5.94
C CYS A 114 -8.16 -3.64 -4.54
N TYR A 115 -8.06 -2.40 -4.02
CA TYR A 115 -7.58 -2.20 -2.65
C TYR A 115 -8.45 -2.90 -1.60
N ARG A 116 -9.78 -2.91 -1.79
CA ARG A 116 -10.70 -3.59 -0.87
C ARG A 116 -10.50 -5.11 -0.86
N GLU A 117 -10.28 -5.72 -2.02
CA GLU A 117 -9.98 -7.15 -2.14
C GLU A 117 -8.64 -7.49 -1.48
N VAL A 118 -7.61 -6.67 -1.72
CA VAL A 118 -6.29 -6.82 -1.10
C VAL A 118 -6.37 -6.67 0.42
N ASP A 119 -7.06 -5.65 0.92
CA ASP A 119 -7.27 -5.45 2.36
C ASP A 119 -8.03 -6.61 3.00
N HIS A 120 -9.04 -7.16 2.29
CA HIS A 120 -9.76 -8.34 2.74
C HIS A 120 -8.82 -9.55 2.85
N PHE A 121 -7.95 -9.76 1.86
CA PHE A 121 -6.95 -10.82 1.89
C PHE A 121 -5.94 -10.64 3.03
N ILE A 122 -5.42 -9.43 3.25
CA ILE A 122 -4.52 -9.12 4.37
C ILE A 122 -5.21 -9.40 5.71
N ARG A 123 -6.50 -9.03 5.85
CA ARG A 123 -7.29 -9.35 7.06
C ARG A 123 -7.44 -10.85 7.28
N LEU A 124 -7.62 -11.63 6.21
CA LEU A 124 -7.66 -13.09 6.30
C LEU A 124 -6.32 -13.65 6.79
N LEU A 125 -5.19 -13.15 6.26
CA LEU A 125 -3.86 -13.55 6.72
C LEU A 125 -3.62 -13.21 8.18
N ARG A 126 -4.05 -12.03 8.63
CA ARG A 126 -4.00 -11.60 10.04
C ARG A 126 -4.85 -12.49 10.96
N ASN A 127 -6.02 -12.91 10.50
CA ASN A 127 -6.98 -13.66 11.30
C ASN A 127 -6.79 -15.18 11.22
N LYS A 128 -5.86 -15.69 10.39
CA LYS A 128 -5.52 -17.12 10.36
C LYS A 128 -4.83 -17.50 11.67
N PRO A 129 -5.39 -18.42 12.48
CA PRO A 129 -4.64 -18.98 13.58
C PRO A 129 -3.49 -19.83 13.01
N ASP A 130 -2.27 -19.61 13.50
CA ASP A 130 -1.17 -20.53 13.22
C ASP A 130 -1.57 -21.96 13.61
N ARG A 131 -1.05 -22.98 12.92
CA ARG A 131 -1.35 -24.42 13.17
C ARG A 131 -1.11 -24.87 14.62
N ARG A 132 -0.50 -24.03 15.47
CA ARG A 132 -0.20 -24.27 16.89
C ARG A 132 -0.79 -23.23 17.86
N GLY A 133 -1.63 -22.29 17.41
CA GLY A 133 -2.19 -21.25 18.27
C GLY A 133 -1.15 -20.37 19.00
N THR A 134 0.09 -20.33 18.51
CA THR A 134 1.22 -19.62 19.13
C THR A 134 1.57 -18.39 18.30
N ILE A 135 1.83 -17.28 18.98
CA ILE A 135 2.32 -16.02 18.40
C ILE A 135 3.63 -16.29 17.66
N VAL A 136 3.64 -15.91 16.38
CA VAL A 136 4.71 -15.98 15.38
C VAL A 136 6.10 -15.68 15.97
N GLU A 137 7.05 -16.52 15.58
CA GLU A 137 8.49 -16.44 15.85
C GLU A 137 9.05 -15.02 15.63
N SER A 138 10.01 -14.64 16.47
CA SER A 138 10.70 -13.36 16.40
C SER A 138 11.31 -13.14 15.01
N ILE A 139 11.02 -11.99 14.41
CA ILE A 139 11.71 -11.52 13.22
C ILE A 139 13.19 -11.35 13.58
N ASP A 140 14.05 -12.07 12.86
CA ASP A 140 15.49 -11.84 12.93
C ASP A 140 15.81 -10.52 12.23
N PHE A 141 16.06 -9.48 13.03
CA PHE A 141 16.41 -8.15 12.55
C PHE A 141 17.80 -8.10 11.90
N THR A 142 18.63 -9.14 11.93
CA THR A 142 20.01 -9.04 11.40
C THR A 142 20.10 -8.76 9.89
N ASN A 143 19.00 -8.88 9.14
CA ASN A 143 18.95 -8.65 7.69
C ASN A 143 18.48 -7.24 7.25
N TYR A 144 18.28 -6.27 8.16
CA TYR A 144 17.75 -4.93 7.78
C TYR A 144 18.75 -4.00 7.09
N LYS A 145 20.07 -4.26 7.16
CA LYS A 145 21.10 -3.32 6.64
C LYS A 145 21.31 -3.35 5.12
N ALA A 146 20.71 -4.30 4.41
CA ALA A 146 20.94 -4.49 2.97
C ALA A 146 19.70 -4.25 2.09
N LEU A 147 18.55 -3.92 2.68
CA LEU A 147 17.32 -3.72 1.89
C LEU A 147 17.30 -2.31 1.30
N PRO A 148 17.08 -2.15 -0.02
CA PRO A 148 16.85 -0.85 -0.60
C PRO A 148 15.59 -0.25 0.02
N ALA A 149 15.72 0.96 0.55
CA ALA A 149 14.57 1.72 1.03
C ALA A 149 13.60 1.92 -0.12
N ASP A 150 12.36 1.52 0.07
CA ASP A 150 11.24 1.88 -0.79
C ASP A 150 11.10 3.42 -0.74
N PRO A 151 11.51 4.15 -1.79
CA PRO A 151 11.38 5.58 -1.81
C PRO A 151 9.89 5.88 -1.91
N VAL A 152 9.40 6.55 -0.87
CA VAL A 152 8.01 6.96 -0.79
C VAL A 152 7.68 7.85 -2.00
N ASP A 153 6.62 7.52 -2.72
CA ASP A 153 6.00 8.43 -3.68
C ASP A 153 5.34 9.55 -2.87
N CYS A 154 6.13 10.58 -2.54
CA CYS A 154 5.70 11.72 -1.71
C CYS A 154 4.77 12.69 -2.45
N PHE A 155 4.20 12.31 -3.60
CA PHE A 155 3.36 13.19 -4.41
C PHE A 155 1.92 13.37 -3.91
N GLU A 156 1.57 12.75 -2.79
CA GLU A 156 0.64 13.38 -1.86
C GLU A 156 1.46 13.72 -0.61
N PRO A 157 1.94 14.97 -0.43
CA PRO A 157 2.06 15.43 0.94
C PRO A 157 0.68 15.19 1.54
N GLU A 158 0.58 14.43 2.64
CA GLU A 158 -0.53 14.62 3.56
C GLU A 158 -0.41 16.09 4.01
N GLN A 159 -0.86 17.03 3.17
CA GLN A 159 -1.15 18.39 3.54
C GLN A 159 -2.40 18.22 4.38
N THR A 160 -2.19 17.91 5.65
CA THR A 160 -3.22 18.01 6.65
C THR A 160 -3.67 19.47 6.60
N ASP A 161 -4.78 19.72 5.92
CA ASP A 161 -5.34 21.05 5.78
C ASP A 161 -5.86 21.48 7.16
N TYR A 162 -5.01 22.20 7.90
CA TYR A 162 -5.31 22.67 9.23
C TYR A 162 -6.26 23.88 9.23
N SER A 163 -6.72 24.36 8.07
CA SER A 163 -7.63 25.51 7.97
C SER A 163 -8.91 25.33 8.82
N LYS A 164 -9.43 24.11 8.94
CA LYS A 164 -10.57 23.81 9.81
C LYS A 164 -10.24 23.97 11.29
N TYR A 165 -9.02 23.62 11.71
CA TYR A 165 -8.56 23.82 13.07
C TYR A 165 -8.37 25.31 13.36
N ASP A 166 -7.80 26.06 12.42
CA ASP A 166 -7.60 27.51 12.55
C ASP A 166 -8.94 28.23 12.72
N THR A 167 -9.94 27.91 11.89
CA THR A 167 -11.29 28.50 12.01
C THR A 167 -11.97 28.17 13.34
N LEU A 168 -11.74 26.98 13.90
CA LEU A 168 -12.28 26.59 15.20
C LEU A 168 -11.58 27.31 16.34
N ILE A 169 -10.25 27.47 16.29
CA ILE A 169 -9.48 28.22 17.29
C ILE A 169 -9.91 29.69 17.30
N GLU A 170 -10.10 30.31 16.12
CA GLU A 170 -10.59 31.68 16.00
C GLU A 170 -12.00 31.85 16.59
N ALA A 171 -12.90 30.89 16.35
CA ALA A 171 -14.27 30.91 16.86
C ALA A 171 -14.36 30.73 18.39
N LEU A 172 -13.35 30.10 19.01
CA LEU A 172 -13.32 29.82 20.45
C LEU A 172 -12.89 31.03 21.29
N HIS A 173 -12.39 32.12 20.69
CA HIS A 173 -11.95 33.34 21.38
C HIS A 173 -11.08 33.06 22.64
N LEU A 174 -10.13 32.14 22.49
CA LEU A 174 -9.30 31.68 23.60
C LEU A 174 -8.39 32.80 24.13
N THR A 175 -8.14 32.79 25.43
CA THR A 175 -7.14 33.66 26.05
C THR A 175 -5.72 33.18 25.70
N GLU A 176 -4.74 34.09 25.76
CA GLU A 176 -3.33 33.77 25.45
C GLU A 176 -2.80 32.58 26.28
N LEU A 177 -3.26 32.44 27.52
CA LEU A 177 -2.85 31.37 28.43
C LEU A 177 -3.45 30.01 28.00
N GLU A 178 -4.72 29.98 27.59
CA GLU A 178 -5.38 28.77 27.08
C GLU A 178 -4.79 28.30 25.75
N LEU A 179 -4.43 29.25 24.88
CA LEU A 179 -3.77 28.98 23.61
C LEU A 179 -2.34 28.44 23.82
N ALA A 180 -1.62 28.96 24.81
CA ALA A 180 -0.31 28.44 25.20
C ALA A 180 -0.40 26.99 25.74
N ILE A 181 -1.45 26.65 26.48
CA ILE A 181 -1.68 25.29 27.00
C ILE A 181 -1.95 24.29 25.86
N LEU A 182 -2.70 24.69 24.83
CA LEU A 182 -3.02 23.83 23.68
C LEU A 182 -1.83 23.58 22.74
N ASN A 183 -0.87 24.51 22.69
CA ASN A 183 0.30 24.45 21.81
C ASN A 183 1.56 23.85 22.48
N CYS A 184 1.43 23.28 23.68
CA CYS A 184 2.48 22.55 24.40
C CYS A 184 2.56 21.08 23.96
#